data_AF-A0A846PG75-F1
#
_entry.id   AF-A0A846PG75-F1
#
_cell.length_a   1.000
_cell.length_b   1.000
_cell.length_c   1.000
_cell.angle_alpha   90.00
_cell.angle_beta   90.00
_cell.angle_gamma   90.00
#
_symmetry.space_group_name_H-M   'P 1'
#
loop_
_entity.id
_entity.type
_entity.pdbx_description
1 polymer ?
#
loop_
_entity_poly.entity_id
_entity_poly.type
_entity_poly.pdbx_seq_one_letter_code
_entity_poly.pdbx_strand_id
1 'polypeptide(L)'
;MTTDESNLQLLKDYLSTRYFKYGRKTGYRNAILSYSRYVGAPLSDADKSSLQRWFNKAKKDGLNLSTIVMYAFCLRTSYRHALQCKGLTKEVVDIKTNSILDNIPLKDLSREVSRRNNGRDKLVTPEEFKKLLLEAKRPRTKALLVVLYESGC
;
A
#
# COMPACT_ATOMS: atom_id res chain seq x y z
N MET A 1 16.77 -17.75 13.32
CA MET A 1 16.19 -16.51 12.79
C MET A 1 14.76 -16.82 12.38
N THR A 2 13.77 -16.14 12.97
CA THR A 2 12.36 -16.36 12.64
C THR A 2 12.03 -15.80 11.25
N THR A 3 10.91 -16.23 10.65
CA THR A 3 10.43 -15.67 9.38
C THR A 3 10.28 -14.14 9.46
N ASP A 4 9.75 -13.65 10.57
CA ASP A 4 9.55 -12.23 10.81
C ASP A 4 10.89 -11.48 10.89
N GLU A 5 11.89 -12.02 11.59
CA GLU A 5 13.24 -11.45 11.65
C GLU A 5 13.89 -11.38 10.27
N SER A 6 13.79 -12.44 9.46
CA SER A 6 14.33 -12.47 8.09
C SER A 6 13.71 -11.37 7.22
N ASN A 7 12.40 -11.23 7.31
CA ASN A 7 11.64 -10.28 6.52
C ASN A 7 11.88 -8.82 6.97
N LEU A 8 12.01 -8.60 8.27
CA LEU A 8 12.37 -7.29 8.81
C LEU A 8 13.81 -6.90 8.49
N GLN A 9 14.74 -7.86 8.46
CA GLN A 9 16.11 -7.60 8.04
C GLN A 9 16.17 -7.21 6.57
N LEU A 10 15.49 -7.95 5.68
CA LEU A 10 15.35 -7.57 4.26
C LEU A 10 14.81 -6.14 4.10
N LEU A 11 13.81 -5.79 4.90
CA LEU A 11 13.25 -4.44 4.89
C LEU A 11 14.26 -3.40 5.35
N LYS A 12 15.01 -3.67 6.42
CA LYS A 12 16.03 -2.76 6.95
C LYS A 12 17.12 -2.51 5.91
N ASP A 13 17.58 -3.57 5.26
CA ASP A 13 18.57 -3.50 4.18
C ASP A 13 18.03 -2.65 3.03
N TYR A 14 16.81 -2.95 2.55
CA TYR A 14 16.18 -2.16 1.51
C TYR A 14 16.05 -0.66 1.86
N LEU A 15 15.57 -0.36 3.07
CA LEU A 15 15.35 1.02 3.52
C LEU A 15 16.65 1.80 3.78
N SER A 16 17.78 1.11 4.00
CA SER A 16 19.10 1.74 4.11
C SER A 16 19.68 2.16 2.76
N THR A 17 19.25 1.56 1.66
CA THR A 17 19.82 1.86 0.32
C THR A 17 19.42 3.23 -0.24
N ARG A 18 18.33 3.85 0.27
CA ARG A 18 17.79 5.12 -0.25
C ARG A 18 17.08 5.92 0.84
N TYR A 19 17.02 7.24 0.67
CA TYR A 19 16.18 8.08 1.53
C TYR A 19 14.69 7.87 1.22
N PHE A 20 13.88 7.64 2.26
CA PHE A 20 12.42 7.51 2.17
C PHE A 20 11.74 8.44 3.18
N LYS A 21 10.67 9.14 2.75
CA LYS A 21 9.74 9.83 3.66
C LYS A 21 9.14 8.81 4.66
N TYR A 22 8.93 9.24 5.91
CA TYR A 22 8.47 8.37 7.01
C TYR A 22 7.22 7.53 6.64
N GLY A 23 6.19 8.15 6.05
CA GLY A 23 4.97 7.45 5.64
C GLY A 23 5.19 6.30 4.65
N ARG A 24 6.19 6.41 3.75
CA ARG A 24 6.55 5.30 2.85
C ARG A 24 7.18 4.14 3.63
N LYS A 25 8.04 4.42 4.62
CA LYS A 25 8.67 3.37 5.45
C LYS A 25 7.60 2.53 6.18
N THR A 26 6.58 3.18 6.73
CA THR A 26 5.45 2.51 7.40
C THR A 26 4.67 1.61 6.44
N GLY A 27 4.44 2.06 5.20
CA GLY A 27 3.78 1.26 4.17
C GLY A 27 4.53 -0.04 3.88
N TYR A 28 5.85 0.02 3.66
CA TYR A 28 6.68 -1.16 3.45
C TYR A 28 6.70 -2.10 4.66
N ARG A 29 6.85 -1.55 5.87
CA ARG A 29 6.84 -2.35 7.11
C ARG A 29 5.54 -3.14 7.25
N ASN A 30 4.40 -2.49 7.08
CA ASN A 30 3.11 -3.15 7.25
C ASN A 30 2.84 -4.16 6.14
N ALA A 31 3.30 -3.91 4.90
CA ALA A 31 3.22 -4.88 3.82
C ALA A 31 4.01 -6.15 4.14
N ILE A 32 5.25 -6.01 4.62
CA ILE A 32 6.12 -7.12 5.02
C ILE A 32 5.53 -7.92 6.19
N LEU A 33 5.03 -7.24 7.23
CA LEU A 33 4.38 -7.89 8.36
C LEU A 33 3.10 -8.63 7.93
N SER A 34 2.31 -8.03 7.03
CA SER A 34 1.13 -8.68 6.46
C SER A 34 1.50 -9.94 5.68
N TYR A 35 2.57 -9.90 4.88
CA TYR A 35 3.06 -11.07 4.17
C TYR A 35 3.50 -12.18 5.13
N SER A 36 4.34 -11.83 6.12
CA SER A 36 4.84 -12.80 7.10
C SER A 36 3.71 -13.47 7.88
N ARG A 37 2.71 -12.69 8.31
CA ARG A 37 1.50 -13.19 8.99
C ARG A 37 0.68 -14.17 8.13
N TYR A 38 0.49 -13.89 6.84
CA TYR A 38 -0.42 -14.66 6.00
C TYR A 38 0.23 -15.83 5.27
N VAL A 39 1.54 -15.76 5.03
CA VAL A 39 2.27 -16.78 4.27
C VAL A 39 3.16 -17.63 5.18
N GLY A 40 3.77 -17.03 6.20
CA GLY A 40 4.66 -17.72 7.13
C GLY A 40 6.04 -18.05 6.58
N ALA A 41 6.42 -17.51 5.42
CA ALA A 41 7.72 -17.73 4.77
C ALA A 41 8.50 -16.43 4.54
N PRO A 42 9.83 -16.49 4.36
CA PRO A 42 10.62 -15.35 3.93
C PRO A 42 10.20 -14.86 2.54
N LEU A 43 10.06 -13.55 2.37
CA LEU A 43 9.71 -12.95 1.08
C LEU A 43 10.80 -13.23 0.02
N SER A 44 12.06 -13.40 0.44
CA SER A 44 13.17 -13.75 -0.45
C SER A 44 12.97 -15.05 -1.21
N ASP A 45 12.16 -15.96 -0.67
CA ASP A 45 11.91 -17.29 -1.22
C ASP A 45 10.46 -17.43 -1.72
N ALA A 46 9.77 -16.29 -1.85
CA ALA A 46 8.42 -16.23 -2.34
C ALA A 46 8.33 -16.69 -3.80
N ASP A 47 7.29 -17.47 -4.08
CA ASP A 47 6.87 -17.87 -5.41
C ASP A 47 5.50 -17.27 -5.75
N LYS A 48 4.99 -17.59 -6.95
CA LYS A 48 3.66 -17.12 -7.39
C LYS A 48 2.56 -17.59 -6.42
N SER A 49 2.69 -18.80 -5.87
CA SER A 49 1.68 -19.37 -4.97
C SER A 49 1.64 -18.64 -3.61
N SER A 50 2.79 -18.19 -3.12
CA SER A 50 2.95 -17.43 -1.88
C SER A 50 2.21 -16.09 -1.95
N LEU A 51 2.39 -15.33 -3.03
CA LEU A 51 1.72 -14.03 -3.18
C LEU A 51 0.23 -14.21 -3.45
N GLN A 52 -0.17 -15.25 -4.16
CA GLN A 52 -1.59 -15.59 -4.32
C GLN A 52 -2.24 -15.91 -2.97
N ARG A 53 -1.55 -16.69 -2.13
CA ARG A 53 -2.02 -17.01 -0.77
C ARG A 53 -2.16 -15.75 0.07
N TRP A 54 -1.16 -14.89 0.06
CA TRP A 54 -1.21 -13.59 0.73
C TRP A 54 -2.42 -12.78 0.27
N PHE A 55 -2.64 -12.65 -1.05
CA PHE A 55 -3.77 -11.89 -1.60
C PHE A 55 -5.12 -12.45 -1.16
N ASN A 56 -5.31 -13.77 -1.25
CA ASN A 56 -6.55 -14.43 -0.84
C ASN A 56 -6.84 -14.21 0.66
N LYS A 57 -5.81 -14.31 1.51
CA LYS A 57 -5.93 -14.05 2.95
C LYS A 57 -6.19 -12.58 3.25
N ALA A 58 -5.45 -11.66 2.62
CA ALA A 58 -5.66 -10.22 2.77
C ALA A 58 -7.09 -9.81 2.40
N LYS A 59 -7.63 -10.36 1.31
CA LYS A 59 -9.02 -10.13 0.90
C LYS A 59 -10.01 -10.74 1.90
N LYS A 60 -9.77 -11.96 2.37
CA LYS A 60 -10.64 -12.64 3.34
C LYS A 60 -10.69 -11.91 4.69
N ASP A 61 -9.58 -11.38 5.14
CA ASP A 61 -9.45 -10.63 6.40
C ASP A 61 -9.96 -9.17 6.27
N GLY A 62 -10.51 -8.79 5.10
CA GLY A 62 -11.19 -7.52 4.91
C GLY A 62 -10.26 -6.32 4.71
N LEU A 63 -9.02 -6.52 4.25
CA LEU A 63 -8.15 -5.38 3.94
C LEU A 63 -8.76 -4.53 2.82
N ASN A 64 -8.70 -3.20 2.99
CA ASN A 64 -9.14 -2.26 1.97
C ASN A 64 -8.38 -2.48 0.65
N LEU A 65 -9.08 -2.37 -0.48
CA LEU A 65 -8.49 -2.60 -1.81
C LEU A 65 -7.28 -1.70 -2.09
N SER A 66 -7.35 -0.43 -1.68
CA SER A 66 -6.23 0.52 -1.82
C SER A 66 -5.01 0.06 -1.01
N THR A 67 -5.22 -0.49 0.18
CA THR A 67 -4.16 -1.08 1.01
C THR A 67 -3.58 -2.34 0.36
N ILE A 68 -4.42 -3.22 -0.19
CA ILE A 68 -3.96 -4.42 -0.91
C ILE A 68 -3.08 -4.03 -2.10
N VAL A 69 -3.53 -3.09 -2.93
CA VAL A 69 -2.76 -2.60 -4.08
C VAL A 69 -1.42 -2.00 -3.61
N MET A 70 -1.45 -1.11 -2.62
CA MET A 70 -0.24 -0.50 -2.06
C MET A 70 0.74 -1.55 -1.51
N TYR A 71 0.25 -2.52 -0.73
CA TYR A 71 1.09 -3.58 -0.17
C TYR A 71 1.66 -4.48 -1.26
N ALA A 72 0.90 -4.82 -2.29
CA ALA A 72 1.41 -5.60 -3.42
C ALA A 72 2.60 -4.89 -4.11
N PHE A 73 2.51 -3.56 -4.31
CA PHE A 73 3.64 -2.78 -4.85
C PHE A 73 4.84 -2.75 -3.91
N CYS A 74 4.63 -2.60 -2.61
CA CYS A 74 5.69 -2.66 -1.60
C CYS A 74 6.38 -4.04 -1.63
N LEU A 75 5.60 -5.13 -1.58
CA LEU A 75 6.11 -6.50 -1.62
C LEU A 75 6.87 -6.78 -2.91
N ARG A 76 6.36 -6.34 -4.07
CA ARG A 76 7.07 -6.44 -5.35
C ARG A 76 8.46 -5.81 -5.29
N THR A 77 8.53 -4.62 -4.72
CA THR A 77 9.76 -3.83 -4.67
C THR A 77 10.76 -4.43 -3.68
N SER A 78 10.30 -4.88 -2.51
CA SER A 78 11.12 -5.59 -1.54
C SER A 78 11.63 -6.93 -2.07
N TYR A 79 10.78 -7.68 -2.79
CA TYR A 79 11.18 -8.92 -3.45
C TYR A 79 12.23 -8.69 -4.54
N ARG A 80 12.04 -7.66 -5.37
CA ARG A 80 13.04 -7.24 -6.36
C ARG A 80 14.40 -7.00 -5.72
N HIS A 81 14.43 -6.28 -4.60
CA HIS A 81 15.66 -6.03 -3.86
C HIS A 81 16.28 -7.33 -3.33
N ALA A 82 15.49 -8.24 -2.76
CA ALA A 82 15.97 -9.55 -2.31
C ALA A 82 16.65 -10.33 -3.44
N LEU A 83 16.07 -10.32 -4.64
CA LEU A 83 16.64 -10.97 -5.82
C LEU A 83 17.95 -10.32 -6.28
N GLN A 84 18.06 -8.99 -6.18
CA GLN A 84 19.31 -8.27 -6.48
C GLN A 84 20.41 -8.61 -5.48
N CYS A 85 20.08 -8.70 -4.19
CA CYS A 85 21.03 -9.13 -3.14
C CYS A 85 21.50 -10.58 -3.34
N LYS A 86 20.68 -11.43 -3.99
CA LYS A 86 21.08 -12.80 -4.41
C LYS A 86 22.02 -12.81 -5.63
N GLY A 87 22.42 -11.64 -6.16
CA GLY A 87 23.35 -11.53 -7.29
C GLY A 87 22.74 -11.88 -8.65
N LEU A 88 21.41 -11.92 -8.77
CA LEU A 88 20.75 -12.21 -10.04
C LEU A 88 20.91 -11.04 -11.02
N THR A 89 21.01 -11.36 -12.32
CA THR A 89 21.07 -10.34 -13.37
C THR A 89 19.79 -9.52 -13.42
N LYS A 90 19.89 -8.30 -13.93
CA LYS A 90 18.76 -7.37 -14.02
C LYS A 90 17.59 -7.97 -14.79
N GLU A 91 17.87 -8.66 -15.90
CA GLU A 91 16.87 -9.32 -16.75
C GLU A 91 16.11 -10.39 -15.97
N VAL A 92 16.82 -11.25 -15.24
CA VAL A 92 16.21 -12.32 -14.43
C VAL A 92 15.40 -11.72 -13.28
N VAL A 93 15.91 -10.68 -12.63
CA VAL A 93 15.21 -9.95 -11.56
C VAL A 93 13.90 -9.37 -12.09
N ASP A 94 13.90 -8.71 -13.25
CA ASP A 94 12.71 -8.10 -13.84
C ASP A 94 11.66 -9.17 -14.22
N ILE A 95 12.07 -10.28 -14.84
CA ILE A 95 11.17 -11.40 -15.17
C ILE A 95 10.54 -12.00 -13.91
N LYS A 96 11.35 -12.33 -12.89
CA LYS A 96 10.85 -12.93 -11.65
C LYS A 96 9.95 -11.97 -10.87
N THR A 97 10.31 -10.69 -10.82
CA THR A 97 9.56 -9.67 -10.08
C THR A 97 8.21 -9.38 -10.73
N ASN A 98 8.14 -9.34 -12.07
CA ASN A 98 6.88 -9.13 -12.76
C ASN A 98 5.97 -10.35 -12.62
N SER A 99 6.55 -11.54 -12.75
CA SER A 99 5.78 -12.79 -12.76
C SER A 99 5.22 -13.20 -11.40
N ILE A 100 5.78 -12.72 -10.28
CA ILE A 100 5.34 -13.12 -8.93
C ILE A 100 3.92 -12.65 -8.59
N LEU A 101 3.41 -11.61 -9.26
CA LEU A 101 2.07 -11.05 -9.05
C LEU A 101 1.10 -11.34 -10.20
N ASP A 102 1.48 -12.17 -11.19
CA ASP A 102 0.63 -12.47 -12.36
C ASP A 102 -0.76 -12.98 -11.99
N ASN A 103 -0.86 -13.73 -10.89
CA ASN A 103 -2.11 -14.33 -10.44
C ASN A 103 -3.01 -13.34 -9.66
N ILE A 104 -2.51 -12.14 -9.36
CA ILE A 104 -3.25 -11.10 -8.64
C ILE A 104 -3.80 -10.09 -9.65
N PRO A 105 -5.12 -9.81 -9.67
CA PRO A 105 -5.73 -8.91 -10.64
C PRO A 105 -5.47 -7.42 -10.29
N LEU A 106 -4.21 -7.01 -10.17
CA LEU A 106 -3.81 -5.67 -9.72
C LEU A 106 -4.38 -4.54 -10.57
N LYS A 107 -4.51 -4.76 -11.88
CA LYS A 107 -5.06 -3.76 -12.80
C LYS A 107 -6.53 -3.48 -12.50
N ASP A 108 -7.31 -4.52 -12.26
CA ASP A 108 -8.74 -4.39 -11.97
C ASP A 108 -8.95 -3.85 -10.55
N LEU A 109 -8.15 -4.30 -9.58
CA LEU A 109 -8.13 -3.72 -8.23
C LEU A 109 -7.80 -2.23 -8.25
N SER A 110 -6.80 -1.82 -9.03
CA SER A 110 -6.41 -0.41 -9.15
C SER A 110 -7.52 0.42 -9.79
N ARG A 111 -8.17 -0.10 -10.84
CA ARG A 111 -9.34 0.54 -11.46
C ARG A 111 -10.49 0.70 -10.47
N GLU A 112 -10.78 -0.33 -9.68
CA GLU A 112 -11.83 -0.28 -8.66
C GLU A 112 -11.51 0.74 -7.57
N VAL A 113 -10.26 0.79 -7.10
CA VAL A 113 -9.78 1.81 -6.16
C VAL A 113 -9.98 3.21 -6.74
N SER A 114 -9.57 3.44 -7.99
CA SER A 114 -9.78 4.74 -8.65
C SER A 114 -11.26 5.10 -8.78
N ARG A 115 -12.13 4.14 -9.11
CA ARG A 115 -13.59 4.37 -9.16
C ARG A 115 -14.16 4.75 -7.79
N ARG A 116 -13.74 4.06 -6.71
CA ARG A 116 -14.17 4.37 -5.33
C ARG A 116 -13.67 5.74 -4.87
N ASN A 117 -12.41 6.07 -5.18
CA ASN A 117 -11.84 7.36 -4.83
C ASN A 117 -12.48 8.51 -5.61
N ASN A 118 -12.81 8.32 -6.89
CA ASN A 118 -13.52 9.33 -7.69
C ASN A 118 -14.90 9.68 -7.09
N GLY A 119 -15.53 8.75 -6.36
CA GLY A 119 -16.74 9.03 -5.58
C GLY A 119 -16.48 9.84 -4.29
N ARG A 120 -15.29 9.70 -3.70
CA ARG A 120 -14.86 10.40 -2.48
C ARG A 120 -14.29 11.80 -2.77
N ASP A 121 -13.66 11.97 -3.93
CA ASP A 121 -13.11 13.24 -4.42
C ASP A 121 -14.18 14.16 -5.01
N LYS A 122 -15.47 13.84 -4.80
CA LYS A 122 -16.56 14.76 -5.10
C LYS A 122 -16.40 15.98 -4.19
N LEU A 123 -16.20 17.13 -4.81
CA LEU A 123 -16.16 18.43 -4.14
C LEU A 123 -17.50 18.66 -3.42
N VAL A 124 -17.42 19.16 -2.19
CA VAL A 124 -18.59 19.64 -1.44
C VAL A 124 -19.25 20.73 -2.28
N THR A 125 -20.54 20.61 -2.59
CA THR A 125 -21.22 21.66 -3.36
C THR A 125 -21.40 22.92 -2.51
N PRO A 126 -21.60 24.11 -3.11
CA PRO A 126 -21.87 25.33 -2.35
C PRO A 126 -23.04 25.19 -1.36
N GLU A 127 -24.08 24.43 -1.73
CA GLU A 127 -25.25 24.17 -0.90
C GLU A 127 -24.93 23.26 0.29
N GLU A 128 -24.14 22.21 0.06
CA GLU A 128 -23.66 21.31 1.11
C GLU A 128 -22.72 22.02 2.08
N PHE A 129 -21.85 22.89 1.55
CA PHE A 129 -20.95 23.71 2.35
C PHE A 129 -21.73 24.70 3.23
N LYS A 130 -22.75 25.37 2.66
CA LYS A 130 -23.63 26.27 3.42
C LYS A 130 -24.36 25.53 4.55
N LYS A 131 -24.84 24.31 4.30
CA LYS A 131 -25.44 23.46 5.35
C LYS A 131 -24.43 23.12 6.46
N LEU A 132 -23.21 22.73 6.09
CA LEU A 132 -22.11 22.46 7.03
C LEU A 132 -21.79 23.68 7.93
N LEU A 133 -21.76 24.88 7.36
CA LEU A 133 -21.53 26.12 8.12
C LEU A 133 -22.67 26.46 9.08
N LEU A 134 -23.92 26.17 8.70
CA LEU A 134 -25.08 26.40 9.56
C LEU A 134 -25.08 25.44 10.75
N GLU A 135 -24.75 24.17 10.54
CA GLU A 135 -24.70 23.13 11.58
C GLU A 135 -23.50 23.26 12.54
N ALA A 136 -22.41 23.88 12.11
CA ALA A 136 -21.22 24.06 12.94
C ALA A 136 -21.49 24.99 14.13
N LYS A 137 -21.64 24.44 15.34
CA LYS A 137 -22.00 25.23 16.54
C LYS A 137 -20.92 26.19 17.05
N ARG A 138 -19.64 25.91 16.77
CA ARG A 138 -18.51 26.68 17.31
C ARG A 138 -17.95 27.66 16.28
N PRO A 139 -17.74 28.95 16.62
CA PRO A 139 -17.18 29.94 15.69
C PRO A 139 -15.84 29.51 15.08
N ARG A 140 -14.97 28.87 15.88
CA ARG A 140 -13.68 28.36 15.41
C ARG A 140 -13.81 27.27 14.34
N THR A 141 -14.82 26.41 14.46
CA THR A 141 -15.10 25.37 13.45
C THR A 141 -15.63 25.99 12.17
N LYS A 142 -16.50 27.01 12.25
CA LYS A 142 -16.97 27.76 11.07
C LYS A 142 -15.80 28.42 10.32
N ALA A 143 -14.93 29.12 11.05
CA ALA A 143 -13.75 29.76 10.47
C ALA A 143 -12.83 28.74 9.77
N LEU A 144 -12.58 27.59 10.41
CA LEU A 144 -11.79 26.52 9.79
C LEU A 144 -12.45 25.97 8.51
N LEU A 145 -13.77 25.74 8.52
CA LEU A 145 -14.50 25.26 7.35
C LEU A 145 -14.40 26.23 6.16
N VAL A 146 -14.54 27.54 6.40
CA VAL A 146 -14.35 28.58 5.37
C VAL A 146 -12.95 28.52 4.79
N VAL A 147 -11.91 28.48 5.64
CA VAL A 147 -10.53 28.42 5.16
C VAL A 147 -10.30 27.19 4.30
N LEU A 148 -10.71 26.00 4.76
CA LEU A 148 -10.51 24.75 4.02
C LEU A 148 -11.26 24.74 2.68
N TYR A 149 -12.47 25.30 2.62
CA TYR A 149 -13.27 25.36 1.39
C TYR A 149 -12.65 26.31 0.35
N GLU A 150 -12.22 27.50 0.77
CA GLU A 150 -11.63 28.50 -0.13
C GLU A 150 -10.21 28.12 -0.57
N SER A 151 -9.42 27.46 0.29
CA SER A 151 -8.01 27.15 0.02
C SER A 151 -7.74 25.74 -0.51
N GLY A 152 -8.75 24.85 -0.50
CA GLY A 152 -8.60 23.46 -0.91
C GLY A 152 -7.58 22.67 -0.08
N CYS A 153 -7.39 23.05 1.18
CA CYS A 153 -6.43 22.44 2.11
C CYS A 153 -7.01 21.24 2.88
#